data_AF-A0A0D0Q0B7-F1
#
_entry.id   AF-A0A0D0Q0B7-F1
#
_cell.length_a   1.000
_cell.length_b   1.000
_cell.length_c   1.000
_cell.angle_alpha   90.00
_cell.angle_beta   90.00
_cell.angle_gamma   90.00
#
_symmetry.space_group_name_H-M   'P 1'
#
loop_
_entity.id
_entity.type
_entity.pdbx_description
1 polymer ?
#
loop_
_entity_poly.entity_id
_entity_poly.type
_entity_poly.pdbx_seq_one_letter_code
_entity_poly.pdbx_strand_id
1 'polypeptide(L)'
;MATDYDTPRKTDDDLNEDSIEELKARRNEKASGSVDVDEYDANEGLELPGADLSNEELSVRVLPRQADEFTCMSCFLVHHRSQLYSEKNGQPICRDCGA
;
A
#
# COMPACT_ATOMS: atom_id res chain seq x y z
N MET A 1 -14.16 8.46 28.62
CA MET A 1 -13.77 9.69 29.34
C MET A 1 -13.15 10.62 28.31
N ALA A 2 -13.79 11.75 28.02
CA ALA A 2 -13.32 12.68 27.00
C ALA A 2 -12.22 13.56 27.60
N THR A 3 -10.99 13.39 27.13
CA THR A 3 -9.87 14.27 27.45
C THR A 3 -10.12 15.62 26.80
N ASP A 4 -10.31 16.64 27.63
CA ASP A 4 -10.55 18.03 27.24
C ASP A 4 -9.21 18.68 26.85
N TYR A 5 -9.10 19.11 25.59
CA TYR A 5 -7.89 19.62 24.95
C TYR A 5 -7.89 21.15 24.83
N ASP A 6 -8.50 21.87 25.78
CA ASP A 6 -8.56 23.34 25.78
C ASP A 6 -7.54 23.97 26.74
N THR A 7 -6.32 23.41 26.82
CA THR A 7 -5.19 24.07 27.48
C THR A 7 -4.54 25.06 26.51
N PRO A 8 -4.42 26.35 26.87
CA PRO A 8 -3.76 27.35 26.04
C PRO A 8 -2.33 26.89 25.74
N ARG A 9 -2.01 26.73 24.44
CA ARG A 9 -0.66 26.36 23.99
C ARG A 9 0.34 27.36 24.58
N LYS A 10 1.22 26.89 25.47
CA LYS A 10 2.49 27.57 25.70
C LYS A 10 3.19 27.65 24.35
N THR A 11 3.75 28.81 24.02
CA THR A 11 4.47 29.04 22.77
C THR A 11 5.55 27.99 22.62
N ASP A 12 5.47 27.23 21.52
CA ASP A 12 6.34 26.10 21.17
C ASP A 12 7.83 26.48 21.19
N ASP A 13 8.12 27.78 21.02
CA ASP A 13 9.46 28.38 20.98
C ASP A 13 10.26 28.13 22.28
N ASP A 14 9.66 28.38 23.45
CA ASP A 14 10.34 28.33 24.76
C ASP A 14 10.65 26.87 25.19
N LEU A 15 9.85 25.89 24.74
CA LEU A 15 10.07 24.46 25.00
C LEU A 15 11.07 23.81 24.02
N ASN A 16 11.18 24.36 22.80
CA ASN A 16 12.13 23.88 21.80
C ASN A 16 13.56 24.33 22.11
N GLU A 17 13.77 25.56 22.60
CA GLU A 17 15.13 26.05 22.88
C GLU A 17 15.84 25.25 23.99
N ASP A 18 15.16 24.97 25.11
CA ASP A 18 15.68 24.11 26.20
C ASP A 18 15.96 22.67 25.71
N SER A 19 15.11 22.12 24.84
CA SER A 19 15.29 20.78 24.29
C SER A 19 16.50 20.69 23.35
N ILE A 20 16.75 21.72 22.53
CA ILE A 20 17.84 21.72 21.54
C ILE A 20 19.21 21.77 22.22
N GLU A 21 19.37 22.57 23.27
CA GLU A 21 20.64 22.63 24.02
C GLU A 21 20.93 21.31 24.75
N GLU A 22 19.94 20.69 25.36
CA GLU A 22 20.10 19.37 26.00
C GLU A 22 20.44 18.28 24.96
N LEU A 23 19.78 18.31 23.80
CA LEU A 23 20.08 17.41 22.67
C LEU A 23 21.51 17.60 22.14
N LYS A 24 22.03 18.85 22.13
CA LYS A 24 23.38 19.17 21.67
C LYS A 24 24.46 18.67 22.64
N ALA A 25 24.22 18.78 23.95
CA ALA A 25 25.09 18.22 24.99
C ALA A 25 25.15 16.68 24.88
N ARG A 26 23.99 16.01 24.78
CA ARG A 26 23.92 14.56 24.60
C ARG A 26 24.56 14.08 23.29
N ARG A 27 24.49 14.87 22.20
CA ARG A 27 25.14 14.54 20.91
C ARG A 27 26.66 14.53 21.01
N ASN A 28 27.24 15.44 21.80
CA ASN A 28 28.69 15.50 22.00
C ASN A 28 29.22 14.34 22.84
N GLU A 29 28.41 13.86 23.81
CA GLU A 29 28.74 12.71 24.66
C GLU A 29 28.61 11.36 23.94
N LYS A 30 27.77 11.29 22.90
CA LYS A 30 27.47 10.07 22.13
C LYS A 30 28.26 9.91 20.83
N ALA A 31 29.36 10.65 20.66
CA ALA A 31 30.33 10.42 19.59
C ALA A 31 31.15 9.12 19.85
N SER A 32 30.45 8.02 20.13
CA SER A 32 31.03 6.68 20.23
C SER A 32 31.06 6.05 18.85
N GLY A 33 32.25 6.03 18.26
CA GLY A 33 32.67 5.04 17.27
C GLY A 33 32.05 5.20 15.89
N SER A 34 32.91 5.32 14.88
CA SER A 34 32.60 5.01 13.49
C SER A 34 31.80 3.69 13.39
N VAL A 35 30.49 3.80 13.21
CA VAL A 35 29.67 2.71 12.69
C VAL A 35 29.77 2.82 11.18
N ASP A 36 30.93 2.42 10.65
CA ASP A 36 31.16 2.17 9.23
C ASP A 36 30.76 0.71 8.98
N VAL A 37 29.47 0.44 9.19
CA VAL A 37 28.83 -0.76 8.66
C VAL A 37 27.96 -0.23 7.55
N ASP A 38 28.39 -0.45 6.30
CA ASP A 38 27.60 -0.11 5.13
C ASP A 38 26.21 -0.73 5.31
N GLU A 39 25.19 0.13 5.38
CA GLU A 39 23.78 -0.27 5.54
C GLU A 39 23.34 -1.26 4.44
N TYR A 40 24.04 -1.24 3.30
CA TYR A 40 23.91 -2.18 2.21
C TYR A 40 24.32 -3.61 2.61
N ASP A 41 25.50 -3.80 3.21
CA ASP A 41 26.04 -5.12 3.62
C ASP A 41 25.20 -5.77 4.73
N ALA A 42 24.63 -4.96 5.62
CA ALA A 42 23.71 -5.44 6.66
C ALA A 42 22.33 -5.89 6.10
N ASN A 43 21.95 -5.42 4.91
CA ASN A 43 20.63 -5.66 4.32
C ASN A 43 20.64 -6.81 3.29
N GLU A 44 21.81 -7.21 2.79
CA GLU A 44 21.94 -8.32 1.83
C GLU A 44 21.63 -9.70 2.44
N GLY A 45 21.75 -9.86 3.76
CA GLY A 45 21.44 -11.10 4.48
C GLY A 45 20.10 -11.13 5.21
N LEU A 46 19.32 -10.04 5.17
CA LEU A 46 18.06 -9.92 5.90
C LEU A 46 16.89 -10.39 5.02
N GLU A 47 16.72 -11.70 4.92
CA GLU A 47 15.54 -12.28 4.26
C GLU A 47 14.28 -11.95 5.09
N LEU A 48 13.42 -11.10 4.53
CA LEU A 48 12.14 -10.78 5.15
C LEU A 48 11.29 -12.06 5.23
N PRO A 49 10.60 -12.32 6.35
CA PRO A 49 9.68 -13.45 6.45
C PRO A 49 8.59 -13.31 5.37
N GLY A 50 8.58 -14.24 4.42
CA GLY A 50 7.68 -14.23 3.25
C GLY A 50 8.29 -13.70 1.94
N ALA A 51 9.60 -13.42 1.88
CA ALA A 51 10.29 -13.04 0.65
C ALA A 51 10.55 -14.21 -0.31
N ASP A 52 10.70 -15.43 0.21
CA ASP A 52 10.87 -16.63 -0.61
C ASP A 52 9.52 -17.23 -1.02
N LEU A 53 8.97 -16.71 -2.13
CA LEU A 53 7.79 -17.25 -2.80
C LEU A 53 8.16 -18.32 -3.85
N SER A 54 9.43 -18.73 -3.93
CA SER A 54 9.91 -19.68 -4.96
C SER A 54 9.30 -21.07 -4.83
N ASN A 55 8.74 -21.38 -3.64
CA ASN A 55 8.12 -22.66 -3.33
C ASN A 55 6.57 -22.58 -3.26
N GLU A 56 5.99 -21.43 -3.59
CA GLU A 56 4.54 -21.24 -3.63
C GLU A 56 4.02 -21.27 -5.08
N GLU A 57 3.43 -22.41 -5.47
CA GLU A 57 2.74 -22.54 -6.76
C GLU A 57 1.32 -21.93 -6.65
N LEU A 58 1.12 -20.75 -7.24
CA LEU A 58 -0.20 -20.14 -7.32
C LEU A 58 -1.09 -20.92 -8.32
N SER A 59 -1.79 -21.94 -7.83
CA SER A 59 -2.71 -22.73 -8.65
C SER A 59 -4.01 -21.95 -8.91
N VAL A 60 -4.03 -21.13 -9.96
CA VAL A 60 -5.24 -20.41 -10.39
C VAL A 60 -6.09 -21.31 -11.28
N ARG A 61 -7.30 -21.66 -10.82
CA ARG A 61 -8.27 -22.39 -11.63
C ARG A 61 -8.90 -21.46 -12.67
N VAL A 62 -8.58 -21.66 -13.94
CA VAL A 62 -9.22 -20.95 -15.05
C VAL A 62 -10.58 -21.59 -15.34
N LEU A 63 -11.67 -20.86 -15.11
CA LEU A 63 -13.00 -21.28 -15.52
C LEU A 63 -13.33 -20.71 -16.90
N PRO A 64 -13.65 -21.55 -17.90
CA PRO A 64 -14.08 -21.05 -19.21
C PRO A 64 -15.45 -20.38 -19.09
N ARG A 65 -15.69 -19.41 -19.98
CA ARG A 65 -16.94 -18.67 -20.08
C ARG A 65 -18.12 -19.65 -20.22
N GLN A 66 -19.09 -19.57 -19.33
CA GLN A 66 -20.31 -20.40 -19.43
C GLN A 66 -21.14 -19.98 -20.65
N ALA A 67 -22.04 -20.85 -21.11
CA ALA A 67 -22.85 -20.61 -22.33
C ALA A 67 -23.68 -19.31 -22.26
N ASP A 68 -24.05 -18.93 -21.03
CA ASP A 68 -24.91 -17.79 -20.73
C ASP A 68 -24.15 -16.56 -20.20
N GLU A 69 -22.82 -16.50 -20.35
CA GLU A 69 -21.98 -15.39 -19.89
C GLU A 69 -21.27 -14.65 -21.03
N PHE A 70 -21.00 -13.37 -20.83
CA PHE A 70 -20.15 -12.55 -21.71
C PHE A 70 -19.29 -11.57 -20.90
N THR A 71 -18.13 -11.20 -21.45
CA THR A 71 -17.27 -10.15 -20.90
C THR A 71 -17.58 -8.84 -21.59
N CYS A 72 -18.02 -7.82 -20.84
CA CYS A 72 -18.28 -6.50 -21.40
C CYS A 72 -16.97 -5.84 -21.86
N MET A 73 -16.91 -5.31 -23.08
CA MET A 73 -15.71 -4.62 -23.57
C MET A 73 -15.51 -3.20 -23.03
N SER A 74 -16.47 -2.66 -22.26
CA SER A 74 -16.34 -1.34 -21.63
C SER A 74 -15.88 -1.43 -20.17
N CYS A 75 -16.46 -2.32 -19.36
CA CYS A 75 -16.10 -2.48 -17.94
C CYS A 75 -15.26 -3.72 -17.64
N PHE A 76 -15.03 -4.61 -18.62
CA PHE A 76 -14.28 -5.86 -18.49
C PHE A 76 -14.82 -6.87 -17.46
N LEU A 77 -16.03 -6.65 -16.95
CA LEU A 77 -16.70 -7.58 -16.04
C LEU A 77 -17.46 -8.66 -16.82
N VAL A 78 -17.57 -9.83 -16.20
CA VAL A 78 -18.38 -10.94 -16.70
C VAL A 78 -19.82 -10.76 -16.24
N HIS A 79 -20.75 -10.76 -17.19
CA HIS A 79 -22.18 -10.66 -16.94
C HIS A 79 -22.94 -11.80 -17.62
N HIS A 80 -24.14 -12.08 -17.12
CA HIS A 80 -25.06 -12.99 -17.77
C HIS A 80 -25.61 -12.36 -19.08
N ARG A 81 -25.88 -13.15 -20.12
CA ARG A 81 -26.39 -12.70 -21.44
C ARG A 81 -27.66 -11.87 -21.37
N SER A 82 -28.46 -12.00 -20.30
CA SER A 82 -29.63 -11.14 -20.04
C SER A 82 -29.26 -9.66 -19.89
N GLN A 83 -28.02 -9.36 -19.47
CA GLN A 83 -27.49 -8.01 -19.29
C GLN A 83 -26.79 -7.47 -20.55
N LEU A 84 -26.84 -8.19 -21.68
CA LEU A 84 -26.33 -7.70 -22.96
C LEU A 84 -27.19 -6.53 -23.45
N TYR A 85 -26.54 -5.42 -23.79
CA TYR A 85 -27.20 -4.23 -24.33
C TYR A 85 -27.04 -4.15 -25.85
N SER A 86 -25.79 -4.20 -26.31
CA SER A 86 -25.46 -4.11 -27.73
C SER A 86 -24.19 -4.90 -28.02
N GLU A 87 -24.08 -5.40 -29.24
CA GLU A 87 -22.86 -5.96 -29.78
C GLU A 87 -22.49 -5.18 -31.04
N LYS A 88 -21.39 -4.43 -31.00
CA LYS A 88 -20.86 -3.72 -32.18
C LYS A 88 -19.58 -4.42 -32.62
N ASN A 89 -19.52 -4.90 -33.86
CA ASN A 89 -18.34 -5.58 -34.41
C ASN A 89 -17.85 -6.77 -33.56
N GLY A 90 -18.76 -7.54 -32.96
CA GLY A 90 -18.41 -8.65 -32.07
C GLY A 90 -17.92 -8.24 -30.67
N GLN A 91 -18.09 -6.97 -30.31
CA GLN A 91 -17.76 -6.43 -28.99
C GLN A 91 -19.03 -6.29 -28.15
N PRO A 92 -19.31 -7.20 -27.19
CA PRO A 92 -20.50 -7.12 -26.37
C PRO A 92 -20.34 -6.05 -25.27
N ILE A 93 -21.40 -5.27 -25.06
CA ILE A 93 -21.49 -4.20 -24.06
C ILE A 93 -22.65 -4.49 -23.11
N CYS A 94 -22.44 -4.35 -21.80
CA CYS A 94 -23.48 -4.55 -20.79
C CYS A 94 -24.43 -3.34 -20.69
N ARG A 95 -25.62 -3.54 -20.12
CA ARG A 95 -26.62 -2.48 -19.90
C ARG A 95 -26.09 -1.29 -19.13
N ASP A 96 -25.23 -1.52 -18.13
CA ASP A 96 -24.68 -0.44 -17.31
C ASP A 96 -23.72 0.47 -18.10
N CYS A 97 -23.01 -0.09 -19.10
CA CYS A 97 -22.11 0.69 -19.96
C CYS A 97 -22.79 1.25 -21.22
N GLY A 98 -23.96 0.74 -21.58
CA GLY A 98 -24.71 1.13 -22.78
C GLY A 98 -25.87 2.09 -22.52
N ALA A 99 -26.21 2.33 -21.25
CA ALA A 99 -27.19 3.31 -20.82
C ALA A 99 -26.77 4.75 -21.17
#